data_AF-A0A7K0BSI6-F1
#
_entry.id   AF-A0A7K0BSI6-F1
#
_cell.length_a   1.000
_cell.length_b   1.000
_cell.length_c   1.000
_cell.angle_alpha   90.00
_cell.angle_beta   90.00
_cell.angle_gamma   90.00
#
_symmetry.space_group_name_H-M   'P 1'
#
loop_
_entity.id
_entity.type
_entity.pdbx_description
1 polymer ?
#
loop_
_entity_poly.entity_id
_entity_poly.type
_entity_poly.pdbx_seq_one_letter_code
_entity_poly.pdbx_strand_id
1 'polypeptide(L)'
;MTNLRESASQRLRNDDLAAPGRLDEAGELDALRAEFPGWSFLISDQGRWWALRTGPHAVSEVITDGPALLREQLLEIRVVEQGR
;
A
#
# COMPACT_ATOMS: atom_id res chain seq x y z
N MET A 1 -46.12 -28.29 17.92
CA MET A 1 -46.13 -27.56 16.63
C MET A 1 -45.97 -26.08 16.97
N THR A 2 -44.93 -25.33 16.64
CA THR A 2 -43.66 -25.56 15.94
C THR A 2 -42.78 -24.39 16.39
N ASN A 3 -41.69 -24.66 17.12
CA ASN A 3 -40.64 -23.67 17.36
C ASN A 3 -39.89 -23.50 16.03
N LEU A 4 -40.16 -22.43 15.28
CA LEU A 4 -39.40 -22.09 14.08
C LEU A 4 -39.53 -20.60 13.75
N ARG A 5 -38.75 -19.76 14.45
CA ARG A 5 -38.48 -18.39 14.00
C ARG A 5 -37.00 -17.99 14.14
N GLU A 6 -36.17 -18.87 14.67
CA GLU A 6 -34.73 -18.67 14.67
C GLU A 6 -34.16 -19.31 13.41
N SER A 7 -33.23 -18.61 12.74
CA SER A 7 -32.38 -19.11 11.63
C SER A 7 -32.85 -18.82 10.20
N ALA A 8 -32.89 -17.55 9.77
CA ALA A 8 -32.80 -17.25 8.33
C ALA A 8 -32.31 -15.84 7.94
N SER A 9 -32.02 -14.93 8.88
CA SER A 9 -31.67 -13.53 8.51
C SER A 9 -30.17 -13.24 8.45
N GLN A 10 -29.29 -14.25 8.51
CA GLN A 10 -27.88 -14.06 8.82
C GLN A 10 -26.87 -14.39 7.71
N ARG A 11 -27.27 -14.55 6.44
CA ARG A 11 -26.32 -15.10 5.43
C ARG A 11 -26.11 -14.39 4.11
N LEU A 12 -26.76 -13.25 3.83
CA LEU A 12 -26.62 -12.61 2.52
C LEU A 12 -26.50 -11.08 2.57
N ARG A 13 -25.70 -10.57 3.51
CA ARG A 13 -25.21 -9.18 3.47
C ARG A 13 -23.70 -9.14 3.75
N ASN A 14 -22.98 -10.12 3.23
CA ASN A 14 -21.56 -9.97 2.92
C ASN A 14 -21.50 -9.34 1.53
N ASP A 15 -22.04 -8.13 1.44
CA ASP A 15 -21.69 -7.23 0.36
C ASP A 15 -20.29 -6.74 0.75
N ASP A 16 -19.34 -7.28 0.01
CA ASP A 16 -17.94 -6.96 -0.08
C ASP A 16 -17.67 -5.46 0.15
N LEU A 17 -17.46 -5.07 1.40
CA LEU A 17 -16.86 -3.78 1.74
C LEU A 17 -15.37 -3.86 1.41
N ALA A 18 -15.04 -3.95 0.12
CA ALA A 18 -13.78 -3.44 -0.37
C ALA A 18 -13.77 -1.95 -0.01
N ALA A 19 -13.01 -1.60 1.03
CA ALA A 19 -12.76 -0.21 1.37
C ALA A 19 -12.34 0.50 0.06
N PRO A 20 -13.03 1.58 -0.37
CA PRO A 20 -12.88 2.14 -1.72
C PRO A 20 -11.49 2.72 -2.06
N GLY A 21 -10.48 2.56 -1.18
CA GLY A 21 -9.07 2.87 -1.46
C GLY A 21 -8.19 1.66 -1.80
N ARG A 22 -8.54 0.44 -1.37
CA ARG A 22 -7.59 -0.70 -1.33
C ARG A 22 -7.15 -1.22 -2.69
N LEU A 23 -7.97 -1.03 -3.73
CA LEU A 23 -7.64 -1.43 -5.10
C LEU A 23 -6.71 -0.42 -5.79
N ASP A 24 -6.86 0.87 -5.48
CA ASP A 24 -6.04 1.96 -6.03
C ASP A 24 -4.62 1.91 -5.44
N GLU A 25 -4.53 1.67 -4.13
CA GLU A 25 -3.30 1.46 -3.37
C GLU A 25 -2.42 0.33 -3.93
N ALA A 26 -3.03 -0.80 -4.30
CA ALA A 26 -2.30 -1.92 -4.88
C ALA A 26 -1.76 -1.61 -6.28
N GLY A 27 -2.52 -0.87 -7.09
CA GLY A 27 -2.08 -0.42 -8.42
C GLY A 27 -0.93 0.58 -8.34
N GLU A 28 -0.99 1.53 -7.41
CA GLU A 28 0.08 2.50 -7.16
C GLU A 28 1.35 1.84 -6.63
N LEU A 29 1.24 0.81 -5.77
CA LEU A 29 2.39 0.01 -5.35
C LEU A 29 3.09 -0.69 -6.52
N ASP A 30 2.33 -1.27 -7.43
CA ASP A 30 2.89 -1.96 -8.59
C ASP A 30 3.61 -0.97 -9.53
N ALA A 31 3.00 0.19 -9.77
CA ALA A 31 3.62 1.28 -10.52
C ALA A 31 4.95 1.73 -9.87
N LEU A 32 4.96 1.96 -8.55
CA LEU A 32 6.19 2.33 -7.83
C LEU A 32 7.27 1.25 -7.90
N ARG A 33 6.90 -0.04 -7.81
CA ARG A 33 7.85 -1.15 -7.98
C ARG A 33 8.46 -1.19 -9.37
N ALA A 34 7.66 -0.92 -10.40
CA ALA A 34 8.13 -0.86 -11.79
C ALA A 34 9.03 0.35 -12.04
N GLU A 35 8.69 1.51 -11.47
CA GLU A 35 9.47 2.75 -11.62
C GLU A 35 10.80 2.75 -10.83
N PHE A 36 10.82 2.09 -9.67
CA PHE A 36 11.95 2.09 -8.73
C PHE A 36 12.40 0.66 -8.39
N PRO A 37 13.05 -0.04 -9.33
CA PRO A 37 13.58 -1.38 -9.06
C PRO A 37 14.62 -1.35 -7.94
N GLY A 38 14.50 -2.27 -6.98
CA GLY A 38 15.37 -2.37 -5.81
C GLY A 38 14.85 -1.66 -4.55
N TRP A 39 13.69 -1.01 -4.63
CA TRP A 39 12.94 -0.52 -3.48
C TRP A 39 11.84 -1.51 -3.10
N SER A 40 11.64 -1.67 -1.80
CA SER A 40 10.55 -2.45 -1.20
C SER A 40 9.49 -1.50 -0.68
N PHE A 41 8.26 -1.68 -1.15
CA PHE A 41 7.14 -0.82 -0.80
C PHE A 41 6.12 -1.55 0.05
N LEU A 42 5.68 -0.88 1.12
CA LEU A 42 4.70 -1.38 2.08
C LEU A 42 3.69 -0.27 2.38
N ILE A 43 2.42 -0.64 2.47
CA ILE A 43 1.36 0.26 2.96
C ILE A 43 0.92 -0.25 4.32
N SER A 44 0.87 0.67 5.28
CA SER A 44 0.27 0.41 6.58
C SER A 44 -1.25 0.54 6.50
N ASP A 45 -1.98 -0.22 7.30
CA ASP A 45 -3.45 -0.19 7.37
C ASP A 45 -4.02 1.22 7.68
N GLN A 46 -3.19 2.12 8.23
CA GLN A 46 -3.53 3.53 8.48
C GLN A 46 -3.26 4.46 7.28
N GLY A 47 -3.01 3.94 6.07
CA GLY A 47 -2.75 4.73 4.87
C GLY A 47 -1.34 5.33 4.78
N ARG A 48 -0.40 4.87 5.62
CA ARG A 48 1.01 5.29 5.53
C ARG A 48 1.78 4.46 4.53
N TRP A 49 2.54 5.12 3.69
CA TRP A 49 3.36 4.53 2.64
C TRP A 49 4.81 4.48 3.07
N TRP A 50 5.42 3.31 2.92
CA TRP A 50 6.80 3.05 3.30
C TRP A 50 7.55 2.60 2.06
N ALA A 51 8.73 3.19 1.84
CA ALA A 51 9.69 2.73 0.87
C ALA A 51 11.01 2.44 1.57
N LEU A 52 11.47 1.20 1.46
CA LEU A 52 12.71 0.72 2.03
C LEU A 52 13.63 0.25 0.92
N ARG A 53 14.87 0.73 0.90
CA ARG A 53 15.92 0.20 0.06
C ARG A 53 17.09 -0.25 0.90
N THR A 54 17.39 -1.54 0.80
CA THR A 54 18.54 -2.15 1.43
C THR A 54 19.67 -2.26 0.41
N GLY A 55 20.67 -1.40 0.53
CA GLY A 55 21.93 -1.50 -0.19
C GLY A 55 22.99 -2.22 0.64
N PRO A 56 24.14 -2.59 0.04
CA PRO A 56 25.23 -3.27 0.75
C PRO A 56 25.88 -2.44 1.87
N HIS A 57 25.72 -1.11 1.84
CA HIS A 57 26.36 -0.19 2.79
C HIS A 57 25.39 0.80 3.45
N ALA A 58 24.13 0.85 3.05
CA ALA A 58 23.14 1.79 3.58
C ALA A 58 21.72 1.24 3.46
N VAL A 59 20.91 1.57 4.45
CA VAL A 59 19.46 1.36 4.42
C VAL A 59 18.82 2.74 4.28
N SER A 60 18.06 2.93 3.22
CA SER A 60 17.26 4.14 3.01
C SER A 60 15.80 3.80 3.31
N GLU A 61 15.21 4.52 4.26
CA GLU A 61 13.80 4.40 4.62
C GLU A 61 13.11 5.74 4.37
N VAL A 62 11.97 5.70 3.70
CA VAL A 62 11.11 6.85 3.43
C VAL A 62 9.69 6.50 3.84
N ILE A 63 9.07 7.38 4.62
CA ILE A 63 7.70 7.21 5.12
C ILE A 63 6.91 8.45 4.76
N THR A 64 5.75 8.28 4.13
CA THR A 64 4.86 9.38 3.74
C THR A 64 3.40 9.02 3.98
N ASP A 65 2.54 10.04 4.03
CA ASP A 65 1.08 9.88 4.19
C ASP A 65 0.35 9.61 2.85
N GLY A 66 1.10 9.38 1.77
CA GLY A 66 0.51 9.11 0.46
C GLY A 66 1.52 8.76 -0.64
N PRO A 67 1.04 8.11 -1.71
CA PRO A 67 1.87 7.60 -2.80
C PRO A 67 2.50 8.70 -3.66
N ALA A 68 1.80 9.81 -3.89
CA ALA A 68 2.32 10.96 -4.64
C ALA A 68 3.57 11.55 -3.96
N LEU A 69 3.47 11.84 -2.66
CA LEU A 69 4.61 12.33 -1.86
C LEU A 69 5.73 11.29 -1.81
N LEU A 70 5.40 9.99 -1.72
CA LEU A 70 6.40 8.94 -1.74
C LEU A 70 7.21 8.96 -3.05
N ARG A 71 6.51 9.08 -4.19
CA ARG A 71 7.14 9.16 -5.52
C ARG A 71 8.08 10.36 -5.61
N GLU A 72 7.65 11.54 -5.17
CA GLU A 72 8.48 12.76 -5.17
C GLU A 72 9.76 12.58 -4.35
N GLN A 73 9.65 12.06 -3.12
CA GLN A 73 10.80 11.80 -2.25
C GLN A 73 11.79 10.79 -2.88
N LEU A 74 11.27 9.73 -3.52
CA LEU A 74 12.11 8.73 -4.19
C LEU A 74 12.82 9.28 -5.42
N LEU A 75 12.15 10.16 -6.18
CA LEU A 75 12.78 10.84 -7.31
C LEU A 75 13.93 11.74 -6.84
N GLU A 76 13.73 12.49 -5.76
CA GLU A 76 14.80 13.31 -5.17
C GLU A 76 16.01 12.45 -4.77
N ILE A 77 15.79 11.35 -4.05
CA ILE A 77 16.85 10.42 -3.66
C ILE A 77 17.56 9.86 -4.90
N ARG A 78 16.80 9.46 -5.93
CA ARG A 78 17.34 8.93 -7.18
C ARG A 78 18.22 9.95 -7.92
N VAL A 79 17.82 11.22 -7.95
CA VAL A 79 18.61 12.31 -8.56
C VAL A 79 19.90 12.53 -7.79
N VAL A 80 19.85 12.56 -6.46
CA VAL A 80 21.02 12.70 -5.60
C VAL A 80 22.00 11.54 -5.79
N GLU A 81 21.51 10.32 -5.94
CA GLU A 81 22.37 9.15 -6.18
C GLU A 81 22.97 9.07 -7.59
N GLN A 82 22.27 9.53 -8.63
CA GLN A 82 22.78 9.51 -10.00
C GLN A 82 23.71 10.68 -10.35
N GLY A 83 23.64 11.77 -9.58
CA GLY A 83 24.47 12.97 -9.78
C GLY A 83 25.82 12.94 -9.06
N ARG A 84 26.19 11.82 -8.42
CA ARG A 84 27.42 11.66 -7.63
C ARG A 84 28.39 10.69 -8.29
#